data_AF-A0A8X6Y191-F1
#
_entry.id   AF-A0A8X6Y191-F1
#
_cell.length_a   1.000
_cell.length_b   1.000
_cell.length_c   1.000
_cell.angle_alpha   90.00
_cell.angle_beta   90.00
_cell.angle_gamma   90.00
#
_symmetry.space_group_name_H-M   'P 1'
#
loop_
_entity.id
_entity.type
_entity.pdbx_description
1 polymer ?
#
loop_
_entity_poly.entity_id
_entity_poly.type
_entity_poly.pdbx_seq_one_letter_code
_entity_poly.pdbx_strand_id
1 'polypeptide(L)'
;MGSRLRKLKSSLGKKKLSDGKTIGGKGRLTDVVINRLTAFYGNAIRGNTKNVHEMRQAIWAVWAHTASTDEQLKHWFCPKGSNSWCKYNVCVQNNKVPGFKHKNNLPEAVSEAIKPIFKDLSHLKLLRRCLGGKTQNPNESLNSLIWKYSPKTIGSSITITRIAAFLAVCDYNDGHKSQIDIINAMGLKYNKNNVITAKDSDKKRLSTAFKRVTAASLESRKNKRLKLAKENMKFKLSEGCAYDPGAY
;
A
#
# COMPACT_ATOMS: atom_id res chain seq x y z
N MET A 1 -1.71 -5.09 -4.67
CA MET A 1 -2.49 -6.30 -4.34
C MET A 1 -3.99 -6.03 -4.41
N GLY A 2 -4.57 -5.31 -3.45
CA GLY A 2 -6.03 -5.12 -3.34
C GLY A 2 -6.75 -4.69 -4.62
N SER A 3 -6.25 -3.67 -5.32
CA SER A 3 -6.87 -3.20 -6.58
C SER A 3 -6.88 -4.27 -7.67
N ARG A 4 -5.80 -5.05 -7.82
CA ARG A 4 -5.73 -6.15 -8.80
C ARG A 4 -6.73 -7.26 -8.46
N LEU A 5 -6.86 -7.61 -7.18
CA LEU A 5 -7.83 -8.62 -6.73
C LEU A 5 -9.28 -8.15 -6.93
N ARG A 6 -9.58 -6.86 -6.67
CA ARG A 6 -10.91 -6.28 -6.93
C ARG A 6 -11.21 -6.26 -8.43
N LYS A 7 -10.25 -5.85 -9.26
CA LYS A 7 -10.40 -5.88 -10.72
C LYS A 7 -10.63 -7.31 -11.22
N LEU A 8 -9.86 -8.28 -10.73
CA LEU A 8 -10.05 -9.69 -11.07
C LEU A 8 -11.46 -10.18 -10.68
N LYS A 9 -11.88 -9.90 -9.44
CA LYS A 9 -13.22 -10.23 -8.94
C LYS A 9 -14.31 -9.63 -9.83
N SER A 10 -14.21 -8.36 -10.20
CA SER A 10 -15.15 -7.70 -11.11
C SER A 10 -15.13 -8.30 -12.51
N SER A 11 -13.93 -8.54 -13.08
CA SER A 11 -13.78 -9.10 -14.43
C SER A 11 -14.33 -10.52 -14.57
N LEU A 12 -14.21 -11.32 -13.52
CA LEU A 12 -14.78 -12.67 -13.50
C LEU A 12 -16.27 -12.65 -13.15
N GLY A 13 -16.78 -11.60 -12.49
CA GLY A 13 -18.20 -11.35 -12.31
C GLY A 13 -19.02 -12.58 -11.89
N LYS A 14 -19.98 -12.97 -12.75
CA LYS A 14 -20.84 -14.16 -12.59
C LYS A 14 -20.26 -15.44 -13.22
N LYS A 15 -19.06 -15.40 -13.82
CA LYS A 15 -18.41 -16.56 -14.41
C LYS A 15 -18.15 -17.61 -13.32
N LYS A 16 -18.54 -18.84 -13.62
CA LYS A 16 -18.28 -19.99 -12.75
C LYS A 16 -16.82 -20.42 -12.91
N LEU A 17 -16.17 -20.70 -11.78
CA LEU A 17 -14.86 -21.32 -11.74
C LEU A 17 -15.00 -22.85 -11.90
N SER A 18 -13.89 -23.59 -11.83
CA SER A 18 -13.85 -25.05 -11.99
C SER A 18 -14.76 -25.81 -11.03
N ASP A 19 -15.11 -25.22 -9.89
CA ASP A 19 -16.03 -25.79 -8.89
C ASP A 19 -17.50 -25.38 -9.10
N GLY A 20 -17.85 -24.81 -10.26
CA GLY A 20 -19.21 -24.41 -10.61
C GLY A 20 -19.72 -23.17 -9.86
N LYS A 21 -18.88 -22.52 -9.04
CA LYS A 21 -19.24 -21.35 -8.22
C LYS A 21 -18.54 -20.08 -8.72
N THR A 22 -19.11 -18.92 -8.43
CA THR A 22 -18.50 -17.63 -8.78
C THR A 22 -17.27 -17.34 -7.92
N ILE A 23 -16.42 -16.38 -8.32
CA ILE A 23 -15.21 -16.03 -7.54
C ILE A 23 -15.54 -15.38 -6.18
N GLY A 24 -16.68 -14.69 -6.09
CA GLY A 24 -17.17 -14.03 -4.88
C GLY A 24 -18.15 -14.89 -4.08
N GLY A 25 -18.65 -14.36 -2.96
CA GLY A 25 -19.63 -15.03 -2.09
C GLY A 25 -19.07 -15.50 -0.75
N LYS A 26 -19.94 -16.06 0.10
CA LYS A 26 -19.59 -16.54 1.44
C LYS A 26 -18.48 -17.61 1.35
N GLY A 27 -17.42 -17.44 2.14
CA GLY A 27 -16.26 -18.35 2.13
C GLY A 27 -15.33 -18.22 0.92
N ARG A 28 -15.49 -17.19 0.08
CA ARG A 28 -14.69 -16.98 -1.14
C ARG A 28 -14.02 -15.60 -1.14
N LEU A 29 -13.67 -15.07 -2.33
CA LEU A 29 -12.96 -13.78 -2.47
C LEU A 29 -13.88 -12.58 -2.19
N THR A 30 -14.18 -12.35 -0.91
CA THR A 30 -14.92 -11.18 -0.43
C THR A 30 -13.99 -9.98 -0.25
N ASP A 31 -14.56 -8.78 -0.14
CA ASP A 31 -13.79 -7.56 0.09
C ASP A 31 -13.00 -7.59 1.41
N VAL A 32 -13.55 -8.25 2.42
CA VAL A 32 -12.88 -8.50 3.70
C VAL A 32 -11.65 -9.38 3.50
N VAL A 33 -11.77 -10.45 2.70
CA VAL A 33 -10.64 -11.34 2.36
C VAL A 33 -9.60 -10.59 1.53
N ILE A 34 -10.01 -9.78 0.54
CA ILE A 34 -9.10 -8.96 -0.26
C ILE A 34 -8.30 -7.98 0.62
N ASN A 35 -8.97 -7.32 1.58
CA ASN A 35 -8.31 -6.40 2.50
C ASN A 35 -7.30 -7.16 3.39
N ARG A 36 -7.66 -8.34 3.89
CA ARG A 36 -6.78 -9.22 4.66
C ARG A 36 -5.54 -9.64 3.85
N LEU A 37 -5.72 -10.15 2.64
CA LEU A 37 -4.63 -10.53 1.73
C LEU A 37 -3.72 -9.33 1.42
N THR A 38 -4.28 -8.13 1.25
CA THR A 38 -3.52 -6.91 1.02
C THR A 38 -2.67 -6.53 2.23
N ALA A 39 -3.21 -6.68 3.44
CA ALA A 39 -2.47 -6.44 4.67
C ALA A 39 -1.33 -7.45 4.85
N PHE A 40 -1.60 -8.75 4.63
CA PHE A 40 -0.59 -9.81 4.69
C PHE A 40 0.53 -9.61 3.68
N TYR A 41 0.19 -9.28 2.43
CA TYR A 41 1.18 -8.92 1.40
C TYR A 41 2.07 -7.75 1.84
N GLY A 42 1.47 -6.69 2.41
CA GLY A 42 2.23 -5.55 2.92
C GLY A 42 3.14 -5.92 4.10
N ASN A 43 2.69 -6.81 4.99
CA ASN A 43 3.49 -7.30 6.11
C ASN A 43 4.66 -8.16 5.62
N ALA A 44 4.45 -9.04 4.63
CA ALA A 44 5.50 -9.85 4.03
C ALA A 44 6.64 -8.99 3.45
N ILE A 45 6.32 -7.85 2.84
CA ILE A 45 7.34 -6.91 2.35
C ILE A 45 8.02 -6.20 3.52
N ARG A 46 7.25 -5.59 4.44
CA ARG A 46 7.81 -4.79 5.55
C ARG A 46 8.65 -5.62 6.52
N GLY A 47 8.33 -6.91 6.69
CA GLY A 47 9.09 -7.81 7.56
C GLY A 47 10.43 -8.26 6.98
N ASN A 48 10.64 -8.12 5.67
CA ASN A 48 11.81 -8.68 4.97
C ASN A 48 12.55 -7.63 4.13
N THR A 49 12.54 -6.35 4.55
CA THR A 49 13.08 -5.19 3.79
C THR A 49 14.55 -5.29 3.40
N LYS A 50 15.29 -6.22 4.00
CA LYS A 50 16.73 -6.44 3.76
C LYS A 50 17.02 -7.58 2.77
N ASN A 51 16.06 -8.46 2.48
CA ASN A 51 16.29 -9.64 1.65
C ASN A 51 15.12 -9.91 0.69
N VAL A 52 15.37 -9.76 -0.61
CA VAL A 52 14.36 -9.95 -1.66
C VAL A 52 13.86 -11.40 -1.74
N HIS A 53 14.72 -12.38 -1.48
CA HIS A 53 14.34 -13.79 -1.53
C HIS A 53 13.42 -14.14 -0.36
N GLU A 54 13.70 -13.63 0.84
CA GLU A 54 12.80 -13.76 2.00
C GLU A 54 11.47 -13.04 1.78
N MET A 55 11.46 -11.85 1.16
CA MET A 55 10.20 -11.19 0.76
C MET A 55 9.38 -12.08 -0.16
N ARG A 56 10.01 -12.64 -1.20
CA ARG A 56 9.33 -13.52 -2.16
C ARG A 56 8.79 -14.76 -1.44
N GLN A 57 9.59 -15.40 -0.59
CA GLN A 57 9.18 -16.56 0.18
C GLN A 57 7.99 -16.22 1.10
N ALA A 58 8.04 -15.11 1.82
CA ALA A 58 6.95 -14.65 2.69
C ALA A 58 5.66 -14.33 1.90
N ILE A 59 5.76 -13.75 0.70
CA ILE A 59 4.60 -13.52 -0.18
C ILE A 59 3.98 -14.85 -0.61
N TRP A 60 4.80 -15.84 -0.99
CA TRP A 60 4.32 -17.18 -1.35
C TRP A 60 3.77 -17.94 -0.13
N ALA A 61 4.31 -17.72 1.06
CA ALA A 61 3.77 -18.24 2.31
C ALA A 61 2.33 -17.77 2.54
N VAL A 62 2.02 -16.50 2.24
CA VAL A 62 0.65 -15.98 2.34
C VAL A 62 -0.29 -16.73 1.40
N TRP A 63 0.09 -16.91 0.12
CA TRP A 63 -0.75 -17.64 -0.84
C TRP A 63 -0.96 -19.10 -0.39
N ALA A 64 0.14 -19.80 -0.09
CA ALA A 64 0.13 -21.20 0.30
C ALA A 64 -0.69 -21.43 1.57
N HIS A 65 -0.51 -20.58 2.59
CA HIS A 65 -1.29 -20.62 3.83
C HIS A 65 -2.79 -20.45 3.57
N THR A 66 -3.19 -19.54 2.67
CA THR A 66 -4.62 -19.34 2.35
C THR A 66 -5.22 -20.44 1.48
N ALA A 67 -4.39 -21.15 0.71
CA ALA A 67 -4.79 -22.27 -0.12
C ALA A 67 -4.70 -23.64 0.59
N SER A 68 -4.22 -23.66 1.83
CA SER A 68 -4.05 -24.88 2.62
C SER A 68 -5.39 -25.39 3.15
N THR A 69 -5.59 -26.71 3.08
CA THR A 69 -6.74 -27.41 3.66
C THR A 69 -6.27 -28.50 4.62
N ASP A 70 -7.20 -29.17 5.31
CA ASP A 70 -6.85 -30.28 6.19
C ASP A 70 -6.32 -31.48 5.37
N GLU A 71 -6.76 -31.63 4.12
CA GLU A 71 -6.32 -32.68 3.18
C GLU A 71 -5.03 -32.30 2.43
N GLN A 72 -4.86 -31.01 2.12
CA GLN A 72 -3.69 -30.50 1.39
C GLN A 72 -2.97 -29.42 2.19
N LEU A 73 -1.95 -29.84 2.94
CA LEU A 73 -1.15 -28.97 3.80
C LEU A 73 -0.13 -28.16 2.99
N LYS A 74 -0.26 -26.83 3.02
CA LYS A 74 0.56 -25.90 2.23
C LYS A 74 1.34 -24.90 3.07
N HIS A 75 1.98 -25.36 4.15
CA HIS A 75 2.70 -24.50 5.13
C HIS A 75 4.23 -24.48 4.99
N TRP A 76 4.79 -25.02 3.90
CA TRP A 76 6.25 -25.17 3.72
C TRP A 76 7.02 -23.84 3.67
N PHE A 77 6.38 -22.74 3.25
CA PHE A 77 6.98 -21.39 3.25
C PHE A 77 6.66 -20.59 4.52
N CYS A 78 5.78 -21.09 5.39
CA CYS A 78 5.44 -20.41 6.63
C CYS A 78 6.62 -20.50 7.61
N PRO A 79 6.84 -19.46 8.45
CA PRO A 79 7.88 -19.53 9.47
C PRO A 79 7.65 -20.71 10.41
N LYS A 80 8.73 -21.27 10.94
CA LYS A 80 8.71 -22.36 11.92
C LYS A 80 8.93 -21.81 13.33
N GLY A 81 8.68 -22.64 14.34
CA GLY A 81 8.88 -22.30 15.75
C GLY A 81 7.65 -21.71 16.44
N SER A 82 7.74 -21.56 17.76
CA SER A 82 6.68 -21.11 18.65
C SER A 82 6.20 -19.69 18.36
N ASN A 83 7.08 -18.83 17.84
CA ASN A 83 6.77 -17.44 17.46
C ASN A 83 6.22 -17.31 16.04
N SER A 84 5.94 -18.42 15.36
CA SER A 84 5.35 -18.38 14.03
C SER A 84 3.91 -17.86 14.07
N TRP A 85 3.58 -16.97 13.13
CA TRP A 85 2.19 -16.57 12.91
C TRP A 85 1.34 -17.72 12.30
N CYS A 86 1.99 -18.76 11.77
CA CYS A 86 1.33 -19.93 11.23
C CYS A 86 0.96 -20.90 12.36
N LYS A 87 -0.31 -20.87 12.76
CA LYS A 87 -0.85 -21.73 13.82
C LYS A 87 -0.61 -23.22 13.57
N TYR A 88 -0.65 -23.67 12.31
CA TYR A 88 -0.35 -25.06 11.97
C TYR A 88 1.09 -25.42 12.34
N ASN A 89 2.08 -24.61 11.94
CA ASN A 89 3.49 -24.86 12.27
C ASN A 89 3.75 -24.78 13.79
N VAL A 90 3.01 -23.94 14.52
CA VAL A 90 3.04 -23.90 15.99
C VAL A 90 2.49 -25.22 16.59
N CYS A 91 1.40 -25.76 16.03
CA CYS A 91 0.86 -27.05 16.43
C CYS A 91 1.83 -28.20 16.11
N VAL A 92 2.51 -28.17 14.96
CA VAL A 92 3.56 -29.13 14.61
C VAL A 92 4.68 -29.10 15.65
N GLN A 93 5.17 -27.91 16.01
CA GLN A 93 6.23 -27.75 17.01
C GLN A 93 5.83 -28.28 18.39
N ASN A 94 4.56 -28.15 18.76
CA ASN A 94 4.04 -28.54 20.07
C ASN A 94 3.40 -29.95 20.09
N ASN A 95 3.51 -30.74 19.01
CA ASN A 95 2.85 -32.05 18.86
C ASN A 95 1.32 -32.01 19.05
N LYS A 96 0.67 -30.91 18.66
CA LYS A 96 -0.80 -30.68 18.76
C LYS A 96 -1.50 -30.67 17.40
N VAL A 97 -0.93 -31.33 16.39
CA VAL A 97 -1.49 -31.40 15.02
C VAL A 97 -2.87 -32.06 14.95
N PRO A 98 -3.16 -33.17 15.66
CA PRO A 98 -4.46 -33.85 15.55
C PRO A 98 -5.68 -32.99 15.91
N GLY A 99 -5.51 -31.95 16.72
CA GLY A 99 -6.57 -31.01 17.09
C GLY A 99 -6.69 -29.78 16.17
N PHE A 100 -5.82 -29.65 15.16
CA PHE A 100 -5.82 -28.49 14.28
C PHE A 100 -6.85 -28.65 13.16
N LYS A 101 -7.66 -27.62 12.94
CA LYS A 101 -8.56 -27.51 11.79
C LYS A 101 -8.32 -26.20 11.06
N HIS A 102 -8.18 -26.26 9.74
CA HIS A 102 -8.05 -25.06 8.91
C HIS A 102 -9.33 -24.23 8.98
N LYS A 103 -9.19 -22.93 9.22
CA LYS A 103 -10.29 -21.97 9.22
C LYS A 103 -9.98 -20.85 8.23
N ASN A 104 -10.99 -20.40 7.50
CA ASN A 104 -10.89 -19.29 6.54
C ASN A 104 -9.94 -19.54 5.36
N ASN A 105 -9.74 -20.80 4.97
CA ASN A 105 -9.07 -21.15 3.74
C ASN A 105 -9.93 -20.77 2.52
N LEU A 106 -9.25 -20.51 1.40
CA LEU A 106 -9.91 -20.25 0.13
C LEU A 106 -10.05 -21.56 -0.66
N PRO A 107 -11.21 -21.82 -1.28
CA PRO A 107 -11.39 -22.96 -2.17
C PRO A 107 -10.30 -22.98 -3.25
N GLU A 108 -9.88 -24.18 -3.65
CA GLU A 108 -8.80 -24.37 -4.63
C GLU A 108 -9.05 -23.58 -5.92
N ALA A 109 -10.28 -23.60 -6.43
CA ALA A 109 -10.69 -22.84 -7.61
C ALA A 109 -10.43 -21.32 -7.47
N VAL A 110 -10.65 -20.75 -6.29
CA VAL A 110 -10.38 -19.32 -6.01
C VAL A 110 -8.88 -19.09 -5.84
N SER A 111 -8.19 -19.98 -5.14
CA SER A 111 -6.75 -19.92 -4.89
C SER A 111 -5.93 -19.95 -6.18
N GLU A 112 -6.30 -20.82 -7.13
CA GLU A 112 -5.70 -20.87 -8.46
C GLU A 112 -6.06 -19.63 -9.29
N ALA A 113 -7.29 -19.12 -9.22
CA ALA A 113 -7.67 -17.88 -9.94
C ALA A 113 -6.86 -16.65 -9.50
N ILE A 114 -6.49 -16.53 -8.22
CA ILE A 114 -5.70 -15.40 -7.70
C ILE A 114 -4.18 -15.61 -7.79
N LYS A 115 -3.72 -16.84 -8.03
CA LYS A 115 -2.29 -17.21 -8.09
C LYS A 115 -1.48 -16.40 -9.11
N PRO A 116 -1.97 -16.06 -10.32
CA PRO A 116 -1.24 -15.20 -11.25
C PRO A 116 -0.90 -13.82 -10.65
N ILE A 117 -1.80 -13.25 -9.85
CA ILE A 117 -1.55 -11.96 -9.18
C ILE A 117 -0.41 -12.09 -8.16
N PHE A 118 -0.37 -13.19 -7.40
CA PHE A 118 0.76 -13.46 -6.49
C PHE A 118 2.06 -13.68 -7.26
N LYS A 119 2.04 -14.42 -8.37
CA LYS A 119 3.19 -14.62 -9.25
C LYS A 119 3.77 -13.29 -9.72
N ASP A 120 2.94 -12.43 -10.30
CA ASP A 120 3.34 -11.10 -10.78
C ASP A 120 3.90 -10.22 -9.67
N LEU A 121 3.23 -10.20 -8.51
CA LEU A 121 3.64 -9.36 -7.38
C LEU A 121 4.85 -9.93 -6.62
N SER A 122 5.22 -11.18 -6.87
CA SER A 122 6.42 -11.82 -6.33
C SER A 122 7.65 -11.71 -7.25
N HIS A 123 7.53 -10.99 -8.37
CA HIS A 123 8.61 -10.84 -9.33
C HIS A 123 9.82 -10.09 -8.74
N LEU A 124 11.02 -10.66 -8.85
CA LEU A 124 12.22 -10.14 -8.19
C LEU A 124 12.55 -8.69 -8.60
N LYS A 125 12.36 -8.33 -9.88
CA LYS A 125 12.57 -6.94 -10.37
C LYS A 125 11.66 -5.94 -9.65
N LEU A 126 10.43 -6.34 -9.32
CA LEU A 126 9.50 -5.50 -8.55
C LEU A 126 9.97 -5.42 -7.10
N LEU A 127 10.26 -6.56 -6.47
CA LEU A 127 10.62 -6.65 -5.05
C LEU A 127 11.96 -5.97 -4.72
N ARG A 128 12.92 -5.94 -5.65
CA ARG A 128 14.18 -5.18 -5.49
C ARG A 128 13.93 -3.70 -5.19
N ARG A 129 12.84 -3.12 -5.72
CA ARG A 129 12.45 -1.72 -5.44
C ARG A 129 11.89 -1.52 -4.03
N CYS A 130 11.52 -2.61 -3.35
CA CYS A 130 11.04 -2.59 -1.98
C CYS A 130 12.16 -2.77 -0.94
N LEU A 131 13.40 -3.01 -1.37
CA LEU A 131 14.56 -3.05 -0.49
C LEU A 131 14.72 -1.71 0.26
N GLY A 132 15.12 -1.81 1.53
CA GLY A 132 15.25 -0.66 2.42
C GLY A 132 13.92 -0.07 2.90
N GLY A 133 12.77 -0.66 2.53
CA GLY A 133 11.47 -0.29 3.09
C GLY A 133 11.03 1.14 2.78
N LYS A 134 11.58 1.75 1.73
CA LYS A 134 11.24 3.12 1.33
C LYS A 134 9.77 3.18 0.92
N THR A 135 9.04 4.13 1.48
CA THR A 135 7.64 4.38 1.10
C THR A 135 7.58 5.24 -0.15
N GLN A 136 6.43 5.31 -0.84
CA GLN A 136 6.21 6.27 -1.92
C GLN A 136 6.12 7.73 -1.43
N ASN A 137 6.08 7.94 -0.12
CA ASN A 137 5.85 9.24 0.50
C ASN A 137 6.85 10.34 0.07
N PRO A 138 8.17 10.07 -0.14
CA PRO A 138 9.10 11.08 -0.64
C PRO A 138 8.72 11.63 -2.03
N ASN A 139 8.36 10.74 -2.96
CA ASN A 139 7.94 11.12 -4.31
C ASN A 139 6.60 11.86 -4.28
N GLU A 140 5.67 11.42 -3.42
CA GLU A 140 4.40 12.10 -3.22
C GLU A 140 4.59 13.50 -2.61
N SER A 141 5.53 13.67 -1.68
CA SER A 141 5.83 14.99 -1.08
C SER A 141 6.48 15.95 -2.07
N LEU A 142 7.40 15.48 -2.93
CA LEU A 142 7.99 16.33 -3.98
C LEU A 142 6.92 16.74 -4.99
N ASN A 143 6.11 15.79 -5.47
CA ASN A 143 5.01 16.09 -6.40
C ASN A 143 4.03 17.11 -5.80
N SER A 144 3.75 17.02 -4.50
CA SER A 144 2.91 18.01 -3.82
C SER A 144 3.52 19.41 -3.81
N LEU A 145 4.84 19.54 -3.74
CA LEU A 145 5.53 20.83 -3.85
C LEU A 145 5.50 21.36 -5.29
N ILE A 146 5.72 20.51 -6.28
CA ILE A 146 5.61 20.90 -7.70
C ILE A 146 4.21 21.45 -7.98
N TRP A 147 3.16 20.77 -7.51
CA TRP A 147 1.78 21.22 -7.71
C TRP A 147 1.39 22.44 -6.85
N LYS A 148 2.17 22.76 -5.81
CA LYS A 148 2.03 24.03 -5.08
C LYS A 148 2.53 25.20 -5.92
N TYR A 149 3.61 25.00 -6.68
CA TYR A 149 4.19 26.02 -7.57
C TYR A 149 3.50 26.11 -8.94
N SER A 150 3.09 24.97 -9.52
CA SER A 150 2.37 24.88 -10.80
C SER A 150 1.10 24.04 -10.59
N PRO A 151 -0.01 24.66 -10.16
CA PRO A 151 -1.26 23.95 -9.91
C PRO A 151 -1.79 23.27 -11.18
N LYS A 152 -2.29 22.03 -11.03
CA LYS A 152 -2.87 21.26 -12.14
C LYS A 152 -4.12 21.88 -12.76
N THR A 153 -4.77 22.79 -12.03
CA THR A 153 -5.98 23.47 -12.45
C THR A 153 -5.71 24.62 -13.43
N ILE A 154 -4.45 25.02 -13.59
CA ILE A 154 -4.04 26.14 -14.43
C ILE A 154 -3.14 25.60 -15.54
N GLY A 155 -3.50 25.86 -16.79
CA GLY A 155 -2.63 25.58 -17.93
C GLY A 155 -1.33 26.36 -17.79
N SER A 156 -0.22 25.66 -17.57
CA SER A 156 1.12 26.25 -17.44
C SER A 156 1.96 25.88 -18.65
N SER A 157 2.78 26.82 -19.14
CA SER A 157 3.76 26.50 -20.17
C SER A 157 4.85 25.58 -19.62
N ILE A 158 5.54 24.84 -20.50
CA ILE A 158 6.63 23.93 -20.12
C ILE A 158 7.73 24.65 -19.32
N THR A 159 8.00 25.91 -19.65
CA THR A 159 8.98 26.75 -18.96
C THR A 159 8.57 27.00 -17.51
N ILE A 160 7.31 27.36 -17.25
CA ILE A 160 6.78 27.58 -15.90
C ILE A 160 6.84 26.28 -15.09
N THR A 161 6.41 25.16 -15.68
CA THR A 161 6.45 23.86 -15.01
C THR A 161 7.88 23.44 -14.68
N ARG A 162 8.85 23.76 -15.55
CA ARG A 162 10.28 23.48 -15.30
C ARG A 162 10.82 24.31 -14.14
N ILE A 163 10.50 25.61 -14.08
CA ILE A 163 10.89 26.49 -12.96
C ILE A 163 10.25 25.99 -11.66
N ALA A 164 8.97 25.67 -11.68
CA ALA A 164 8.25 25.11 -10.52
C ALA A 164 8.89 23.81 -10.02
N ALA A 165 9.36 22.95 -10.92
CA ALA A 165 10.08 21.73 -10.55
C ALA A 165 11.42 22.04 -9.87
N PHE A 166 12.21 23.00 -10.38
CA PHE A 166 13.46 23.41 -9.74
C PHE A 166 13.23 24.00 -8.35
N LEU A 167 12.26 24.92 -8.21
CA LEU A 167 11.89 25.50 -6.91
C LEU A 167 11.43 24.43 -5.92
N ALA A 168 10.63 23.46 -6.37
CA ALA A 168 10.19 22.35 -5.53
C ALA A 168 11.34 21.48 -5.04
N VAL A 169 12.36 21.24 -5.88
CA VAL A 169 13.55 20.46 -5.48
C VAL A 169 14.38 21.22 -4.44
N CYS A 170 14.61 22.51 -4.66
CA CYS A 170 15.28 23.39 -3.71
C CYS A 170 14.58 23.39 -2.34
N ASP A 171 13.26 23.61 -2.31
CA ASP A 171 12.46 23.56 -1.08
C ASP A 171 12.47 22.19 -0.40
N TYR A 172 12.44 21.11 -1.19
CA TYR A 172 12.39 19.77 -0.67
C TYR A 172 13.70 19.40 0.05
N ASN A 173 14.84 19.79 -0.52
CA ASN A 173 16.17 19.45 0.00
C ASN A 173 16.61 20.43 1.10
N ASP A 174 16.52 21.73 0.84
CA ASP A 174 17.14 22.77 1.67
C ASP A 174 16.11 23.62 2.45
N GLY A 175 14.82 23.37 2.24
CA GLY A 175 13.75 24.14 2.87
C GLY A 175 13.66 25.57 2.32
N HIS A 176 13.05 26.45 3.11
CA HIS A 176 12.84 27.85 2.74
C HIS A 176 14.13 28.69 2.73
N LYS A 177 15.24 28.16 3.25
CA LYS A 177 16.55 28.80 3.06
C LYS A 177 16.89 28.96 1.57
N SER A 178 16.59 27.94 0.76
CA SER A 178 16.88 27.97 -0.67
C SER A 178 16.19 29.13 -1.40
N GLN A 179 15.03 29.56 -0.93
CA GLN A 179 14.33 30.72 -1.50
C GLN A 179 15.13 32.01 -1.28
N ILE A 180 15.79 32.17 -0.13
CA ILE A 180 16.68 33.32 0.14
C ILE A 180 17.90 33.26 -0.78
N ASP A 181 18.49 32.07 -0.94
CA ASP A 181 19.65 31.87 -1.81
C ASP A 181 19.32 32.19 -3.28
N ILE A 182 18.12 31.82 -3.74
CA ILE A 182 17.62 32.14 -5.09
C ILE A 182 17.37 33.64 -5.25
N ILE A 183 16.72 34.30 -4.29
CA ILE A 183 16.49 35.76 -4.30
C ILE A 183 17.83 36.50 -4.40
N ASN A 184 18.82 36.07 -3.60
CA ASN A 184 20.16 36.64 -3.63
C ASN A 184 20.86 36.41 -4.99
N ALA A 185 20.76 35.20 -5.56
CA ALA A 185 21.35 34.88 -6.86
C ALA A 185 20.72 35.68 -8.02
N MET A 186 19.45 36.07 -7.91
CA MET A 186 18.78 36.97 -8.86
C MET A 186 19.14 38.45 -8.68
N GLY A 187 20.00 38.78 -7.70
CA GLY A 187 20.38 40.16 -7.39
C GLY A 187 19.28 40.95 -6.68
N LEU A 188 18.26 40.28 -6.13
CA LEU A 188 17.18 40.92 -5.40
C LEU A 188 17.58 41.13 -3.94
N LYS A 189 17.26 42.31 -3.41
CA LYS A 189 17.51 42.63 -1.99
C LYS A 189 16.52 41.89 -1.10
N TYR A 190 17.02 41.26 -0.05
CA TYR A 190 16.22 40.71 1.05
C TYR A 190 16.68 41.31 2.38
N ASN A 191 15.80 41.34 3.37
CA ASN A 191 16.09 41.88 4.69
C ASN A 191 16.08 40.79 5.78
N LYS A 192 16.40 41.17 7.02
CA LYS A 192 16.40 40.26 8.17
C LYS A 192 15.04 39.57 8.39
N ASN A 193 13.92 40.26 8.11
CA ASN A 193 12.58 39.70 8.28
C ASN A 193 12.30 38.57 7.28
N ASN A 194 12.81 38.65 6.04
CA ASN A 194 12.72 37.56 5.07
C ASN A 194 13.41 36.30 5.61
N VAL A 195 14.62 36.45 6.15
CA VAL A 195 15.40 35.33 6.72
C VAL A 195 14.69 34.72 7.93
N ILE A 196 14.16 35.54 8.84
CA ILE A 196 13.41 35.08 10.01
C ILE A 196 12.16 34.30 9.56
N THR A 197 11.42 34.84 8.58
CA THR A 197 10.20 34.21 8.07
C THR A 197 10.50 32.86 7.41
N ALA A 198 11.59 32.75 6.65
CA ALA A 198 12.04 31.48 6.07
C ALA A 198 12.34 30.44 7.16
N LYS A 199 13.10 30.84 8.20
CA LYS A 199 13.41 29.97 9.35
C LYS A 199 12.16 29.52 10.11
N ASP A 200 11.22 30.42 10.36
CA ASP A 200 9.98 30.11 11.06
C ASP A 200 9.07 29.16 10.25
N SER A 201 9.03 29.34 8.93
CA SER A 201 8.31 28.45 8.02
C SER A 201 8.89 27.04 8.04
N ASP A 202 10.22 26.91 8.01
CA ASP A 202 10.90 25.62 8.15
C ASP A 202 10.67 24.98 9.54
N LYS A 203 10.70 25.78 10.61
CA LYS A 203 10.39 25.28 11.96
C LYS A 203 8.97 24.71 12.05
N LYS A 204 7.98 25.39 11.47
CA LYS A 204 6.59 24.91 11.38
C LYS A 204 6.48 23.64 10.54
N ARG A 205 7.18 23.58 9.40
CA ARG A 205 7.24 22.41 8.51
C ARG A 205 7.79 21.19 9.24
N LEU A 206 8.93 21.34 9.92
CA LEU A 206 9.56 20.26 10.71
C LEU A 206 8.68 19.81 11.87
N SER A 207 8.10 20.75 12.64
CA SER A 207 7.16 20.43 13.71
C SER A 207 5.98 19.59 13.21
N THR A 208 5.41 19.98 12.07
CA THR A 208 4.31 19.23 11.44
C THR A 208 4.75 17.85 10.98
N ALA A 209 5.96 17.72 10.41
CA ALA A 209 6.52 16.44 10.01
C ALA A 209 6.71 15.50 11.21
N PHE A 210 7.31 15.98 12.30
CA PHE A 210 7.49 15.19 13.53
C PHE A 210 6.16 14.75 14.12
N LYS A 211 5.16 15.65 14.21
CA LYS A 211 3.79 15.30 14.64
C LYS A 211 3.19 14.19 13.79
N ARG A 212 3.38 14.22 12.46
CA ARG A 212 2.84 13.21 11.53
C ARG A 212 3.53 11.84 11.64
N VAL A 213 4.77 11.78 12.11
CA VAL A 213 5.50 10.51 12.31
C VAL A 213 5.06 9.80 13.59
N THR A 214 4.43 10.50 14.53
CA THR A 214 3.95 9.89 15.79
C THR A 214 2.98 8.73 15.55
N ALA A 215 3.07 7.71 16.40
CA ALA A 215 2.19 6.53 16.36
C ALA A 215 0.71 6.92 16.45
N ALA A 216 0.36 7.87 17.33
CA ALA A 216 -1.00 8.39 17.48
C ALA A 216 -1.53 9.01 16.17
N SER A 217 -0.70 9.77 15.45
CA SER A 217 -1.10 10.34 14.15
C SER A 217 -1.25 9.27 13.07
N LEU A 218 -0.39 8.25 13.06
CA LEU A 218 -0.51 7.11 12.15
C LEU A 218 -1.79 6.31 12.41
N GLU A 219 -2.10 6.04 13.67
CA GLU A 219 -3.28 5.30 14.08
C GLU A 219 -4.58 6.05 13.81
N SER A 220 -4.63 7.35 14.15
CA SER A 220 -5.76 8.22 13.82
C SER A 220 -6.05 8.24 12.31
N ARG A 221 -5.00 8.36 11.48
CA ARG A 221 -5.14 8.29 10.01
C ARG A 221 -5.64 6.93 9.53
N LYS A 222 -5.17 5.84 10.12
CA LYS A 222 -5.64 4.48 9.81
C LYS A 222 -7.13 4.33 10.16
N ASN A 223 -7.55 4.82 11.33
CA ASN A 223 -8.94 4.76 11.77
C ASN A 223 -9.87 5.59 10.89
N LYS A 224 -9.45 6.80 10.50
CA LYS A 224 -10.21 7.65 9.56
C LYS A 224 -10.39 6.97 8.20
N ARG A 225 -9.33 6.35 7.65
CA ARG A 225 -9.41 5.56 6.41
C ARG A 225 -10.33 4.35 6.52
N LEU A 226 -10.30 3.64 7.65
CA LEU A 226 -11.20 2.52 7.90
C LEU A 226 -12.66 2.96 8.01
N LYS A 227 -12.94 4.09 8.65
CA LYS A 227 -14.28 4.67 8.74
C LYS A 227 -14.83 5.01 7.35
N LEU A 228 -14.08 5.77 6.57
CA LEU A 228 -14.44 6.11 5.18
C LEU A 228 -14.63 4.87 4.30
N ALA A 229 -13.77 3.84 4.45
CA ALA A 229 -13.92 2.61 3.70
C ALA A 229 -15.21 1.84 4.07
N LYS A 230 -15.61 1.85 5.34
CA LYS A 230 -16.88 1.27 5.79
C LYS A 230 -18.07 2.05 5.25
N GLU A 231 -18.01 3.38 5.27
CA GLU A 231 -19.05 4.25 4.71
C GLU A 231 -19.21 4.03 3.21
N ASN A 232 -18.12 4.06 2.44
CA ASN A 232 -18.12 3.77 1.01
C ASN A 232 -18.64 2.36 0.68
N MET A 233 -18.38 1.38 1.55
CA MET A 233 -18.93 0.04 1.39
C MET A 233 -20.46 0.01 1.61
N LYS A 234 -20.97 0.80 2.56
CA LYS A 234 -22.42 0.97 2.75
C LYS A 234 -23.06 1.66 1.55
N PHE A 235 -22.48 2.74 1.04
CA PHE A 235 -22.98 3.43 -0.16
C PHE A 235 -23.04 2.50 -1.38
N LYS A 236 -22.00 1.71 -1.62
CA LYS A 236 -22.00 0.70 -2.70
C LYS A 236 -23.05 -0.39 -2.54
N LEU A 237 -23.45 -0.71 -1.31
CA LEU A 237 -24.52 -1.67 -1.05
C LEU A 237 -25.90 -1.05 -1.28
N SER A 238 -26.08 0.25 -0.98
CA SER A 238 -27.34 0.96 -1.18
C SER A 238 -27.58 1.39 -2.64
N GLU A 239 -26.53 1.77 -3.37
CA GLU A 239 -26.65 2.33 -4.73
C GLU A 239 -26.82 1.27 -5.84
N GLY A 240 -26.54 -0.02 -5.56
CA GLY A 240 -26.64 -1.06 -6.58
C GLY A 240 -25.59 -0.94 -7.71
N CYS A 241 -25.90 -1.45 -8.90
CA CYS A 241 -25.00 -1.38 -10.06
C CYS A 241 -25.06 0.03 -10.67
N ALA A 242 -24.19 0.94 -10.23
CA ALA A 242 -24.05 2.26 -10.84
C ALA A 242 -23.35 2.18 -12.21
N TYR A 243 -23.78 3.02 -13.14
CA TYR A 243 -23.17 3.21 -14.45
C TYR A 243 -21.69 3.61 -14.31
N ASP A 244 -20.81 2.99 -15.10
CA ASP A 244 -19.40 3.38 -15.16
C ASP A 244 -19.26 4.72 -15.94
N PRO A 245 -18.34 5.61 -15.53
CA PRO A 245 -18.09 6.85 -16.28
C PRO A 245 -17.67 6.52 -17.72
N GLY A 246 -18.46 6.97 -18.70
CA GLY A 246 -18.19 6.76 -20.13
C GLY A 246 -18.87 5.54 -20.76
N ALA A 247 -19.84 4.92 -20.09
CA ALA A 247 -20.68 3.90 -20.72
C ALA A 247 -21.81 4.55 -21.56
N TYR A 248 -21.51 4.83 -22.83
CA TYR A 248 -22.44 4.93 -23.95
C TYR A 248 -21.82 4.22 -25.15
#